data_AF-A0A7C9D034-F1
#
_entry.id   AF-A0A7C9D034-F1
#
_cell.length_a   1.000
_cell.length_b   1.000
_cell.length_c   1.000
_cell.angle_alpha   90.00
_cell.angle_beta   90.00
_cell.angle_gamma   90.00
#
_symmetry.space_group_name_H-M   'P 1'
#
loop_
_entity.id
_entity.type
_entity.pdbx_description
1 polymer ?
#
loop_
_entity_poly.entity_id
_entity_poly.type
_entity_poly.pdbx_seq_one_letter_code
_entity_poly.pdbx_strand_id
1 'polypeptide(L)'
;MLNEFLLRSGRLIEGVIRSVNNLLEKFHQSFFLYLLTGPSKFVSVGVYMIVFALLVAPLPVVGASLYSDAIKCDSESDTAETSSHSKHSVEPIFSLSSWRWLHAAKTVFVIHIWAVVVALLPYLISQIPSRTPTRSLLSWISLSIFSLHIFYTVLGSPFSHLAATHSHSHEWAILKSVMIAAAFIGLALMSVVNFATAEIGALFSVPLCLMAHPLKLDIRTRGIKSLARITCNMVFALILFPPISFFLVKGLFEGFGGINIGHFWNWVESLWLWSSATYLYLVLVQLPCWVLCIHILLHPC
;
A
#
# COMPACT_ATOMS: atom_id res chain seq x y z
N MET A 1 45.15 45.91 -6.43
CA MET A 1 44.93 45.41 -5.06
C MET A 1 43.58 44.71 -4.90
N LEU A 2 42.43 45.37 -5.15
CA LEU A 2 41.09 44.76 -5.02
C LEU A 2 40.85 43.57 -5.98
N ASN A 3 41.23 43.71 -7.26
CA ASN A 3 41.06 42.63 -8.25
C ASN A 3 41.90 41.38 -7.93
N GLU A 4 43.06 41.57 -7.33
CA GLU A 4 43.97 40.47 -6.98
C GLU A 4 43.45 39.71 -5.76
N PHE A 5 42.87 40.43 -4.79
CA PHE A 5 42.17 39.85 -3.66
C PHE A 5 40.91 39.07 -4.08
N LEU A 6 40.14 39.62 -5.04
CA LEU A 6 38.97 38.94 -5.61
C LEU A 6 39.35 37.67 -6.35
N LEU A 7 40.42 37.70 -7.17
CA LEU A 7 40.90 36.51 -7.88
C LEU A 7 41.44 35.43 -6.93
N ARG A 8 42.11 35.82 -5.85
CA ARG A 8 42.64 34.89 -4.85
C ARG A 8 41.53 34.25 -4.02
N SER A 9 40.53 35.04 -3.65
CA SER A 9 39.32 34.56 -2.97
C SER A 9 38.49 33.65 -3.89
N GLY A 10 38.34 34.01 -5.16
CA GLY A 10 37.64 33.20 -6.17
C GLY A 10 38.29 31.83 -6.37
N ARG A 11 39.63 31.77 -6.46
CA ARG A 11 40.36 30.49 -6.56
C ARG A 11 40.26 29.65 -5.29
N LEU A 12 40.23 30.27 -4.12
CA LEU A 12 40.00 29.57 -2.86
C LEU A 12 38.59 28.96 -2.82
N ILE A 13 37.56 29.74 -3.16
CA ILE A 13 36.17 29.26 -3.20
C ILE A 13 36.02 28.14 -4.25
N GLU A 14 36.59 28.32 -5.43
CA GLU A 14 36.57 27.30 -6.49
C GLU A 14 37.31 26.02 -6.06
N GLY A 15 38.45 26.15 -5.37
CA GLY A 15 39.18 25.02 -4.80
C GLY A 15 38.38 24.30 -3.72
N VAL A 16 37.70 25.05 -2.84
CA VAL A 16 36.82 24.48 -1.81
C VAL A 16 35.65 23.75 -2.47
N ILE A 17 34.96 24.36 -3.43
CA ILE A 17 33.83 23.73 -4.14
C ILE A 17 34.28 22.48 -4.88
N ARG A 18 35.43 22.51 -5.58
CA ARG A 18 35.98 21.34 -6.27
C ARG A 18 36.39 20.24 -5.29
N SER A 19 36.94 20.61 -4.13
CA SER A 19 37.31 19.65 -3.09
C SER A 19 36.07 19.00 -2.47
N VAL A 20 35.04 19.79 -2.15
CA VAL A 20 33.74 19.32 -1.66
C VAL A 20 33.07 18.45 -2.71
N ASN A 21 33.10 18.82 -3.99
CA ASN A 21 32.51 18.03 -5.06
C ASN A 21 33.22 16.68 -5.24
N ASN A 22 34.55 16.66 -5.22
CA ASN A 22 35.34 15.43 -5.31
C ASN A 22 35.19 14.55 -4.05
N LEU A 23 34.95 15.17 -2.89
CA LEU A 23 34.63 14.46 -1.65
C LEU A 23 33.20 13.92 -1.69
N LEU A 24 32.26 14.69 -2.25
CA LEU A 24 30.87 14.30 -2.45
C LEU A 24 30.80 13.11 -3.40
N GLU A 25 31.62 13.06 -4.45
CA GLU A 25 31.75 11.92 -5.35
C GLU A 25 32.26 10.66 -4.63
N LYS A 26 33.23 10.79 -3.71
CA LYS A 26 33.70 9.69 -2.86
C LYS A 26 32.70 9.27 -1.76
N PHE A 27 31.89 10.20 -1.23
CA PHE A 27 30.76 9.88 -0.35
C PHE A 27 29.56 9.31 -1.14
N HIS A 28 29.42 9.65 -2.42
CA HIS A 28 28.39 9.11 -3.29
C HIS A 28 28.63 7.62 -3.58
N GLN A 29 29.90 7.22 -3.64
CA GLN A 29 30.32 5.81 -3.76
C GLN A 29 30.28 5.07 -2.41
N SER A 30 30.09 5.78 -1.29
CA SER A 30 30.01 5.20 0.06
C SER A 30 28.99 5.94 0.96
N PHE A 31 27.76 5.42 0.94
CA PHE A 31 26.84 5.48 2.09
C PHE A 31 26.29 6.86 2.50
N PHE A 32 25.38 7.43 1.71
CA PHE A 32 24.61 8.61 2.15
C PHE A 32 23.57 8.31 3.24
N LEU A 33 23.15 7.05 3.37
CA LEU A 33 22.19 6.62 4.38
C LEU A 33 22.82 5.53 5.24
N TYR A 34 23.05 5.87 6.51
CA TYR A 34 23.40 4.92 7.55
C TYR A 34 22.23 4.78 8.51
N LEU A 35 21.87 3.53 8.79
CA LEU A 35 20.92 3.22 9.84
C LEU A 35 21.68 3.10 11.17
N LEU A 36 21.32 3.94 12.13
CA LEU A 36 21.85 3.88 13.48
C LEU A 36 21.20 2.71 14.21
N THR A 37 21.93 1.60 14.37
CA THR A 37 21.45 0.44 15.16
C THR A 37 21.83 0.57 16.64
N GLY A 38 22.70 1.52 16.96
CA GLY A 38 23.11 1.89 18.31
C GLY A 38 24.00 3.13 18.26
N PRO A 39 24.34 3.71 19.42
CA PRO A 39 25.07 4.99 19.50
C PRO A 39 26.45 4.96 18.82
N SER A 40 27.03 3.79 18.59
CA SER A 40 28.32 3.59 17.91
C SER A 40 28.27 2.58 16.75
N LYS A 41 27.08 2.12 16.35
CA LYS A 41 26.91 1.11 15.30
C LYS A 41 26.10 1.63 14.13
N PHE A 42 26.76 1.69 12.98
CA PHE A 42 26.20 2.20 11.73
C PHE A 42 26.08 1.04 10.74
N VAL A 43 24.88 0.83 10.21
CA VAL A 43 24.66 -0.13 9.12
C VAL A 43 24.44 0.65 7.84
N SER A 44 25.16 0.23 6.82
CA SER A 44 25.14 0.82 5.49
C SER A 44 23.82 0.55 4.77
N VAL A 45 23.33 1.52 3.98
CA VAL A 45 22.17 1.36 3.09
C VAL A 45 22.24 0.13 2.21
N GLY A 46 23.43 -0.22 1.72
CA GLY A 46 23.62 -1.39 0.87
C GLY A 46 23.31 -2.70 1.59
N VAL A 47 23.43 -2.77 2.91
CA VAL A 47 23.16 -4.01 3.66
C VAL A 47 21.69 -4.12 4.04
N TYR A 48 21.12 -3.08 4.65
CA TYR A 48 19.74 -3.16 5.12
C TYR A 48 18.71 -3.13 3.97
N MET A 49 19.02 -2.43 2.86
CA MET A 49 18.10 -2.38 1.72
C MET A 49 18.00 -3.72 0.98
N ILE A 50 19.03 -4.56 1.04
CA ILE A 50 18.96 -5.91 0.46
C ILE A 50 17.89 -6.73 1.17
N VAL A 51 17.85 -6.67 2.51
CA VAL A 51 16.86 -7.42 3.31
C VAL A 51 15.45 -6.94 2.96
N PHE A 52 15.24 -5.63 2.90
CA PHE A 52 13.95 -5.06 2.50
C PHE A 52 13.57 -5.43 1.05
N ALA A 53 14.51 -5.35 0.12
CA ALA A 53 14.28 -5.71 -1.28
C ALA A 53 13.89 -7.19 -1.40
N LEU A 54 14.57 -8.09 -0.69
CA LEU A 54 14.22 -9.51 -0.66
C LEU A 54 12.83 -9.77 -0.04
N LEU A 55 12.47 -9.02 1.00
CA LEU A 55 11.15 -9.11 1.64
C LEU A 55 10.03 -8.70 0.67
N VAL A 56 10.25 -7.66 -0.13
CA VAL A 56 9.23 -7.04 -0.98
C VAL A 56 9.25 -7.58 -2.43
N ALA A 57 10.35 -8.20 -2.87
CA ALA A 57 10.51 -8.79 -4.21
C ALA A 57 9.43 -9.81 -4.64
N PRO A 58 8.83 -10.63 -3.76
CA PRO A 58 7.76 -11.54 -4.17
C PRO A 58 6.51 -10.82 -4.70
N LEU A 59 6.26 -9.57 -4.28
CA LEU A 59 5.09 -8.81 -4.71
C LEU A 59 5.06 -8.61 -6.24
N PRO A 60 6.03 -7.94 -6.88
CA PRO A 60 6.00 -7.72 -8.32
C PRO A 60 6.04 -9.03 -9.13
N VAL A 61 6.73 -10.07 -8.62
CA VAL A 61 6.80 -11.38 -9.28
C VAL A 61 5.42 -12.05 -9.31
N VAL A 62 4.74 -12.12 -8.16
CA VAL A 62 3.39 -12.71 -8.07
C VAL A 62 2.34 -11.84 -8.77
N GLY A 63 2.50 -10.52 -8.72
CA GLY A 63 1.66 -9.59 -9.48
C GLY A 63 1.75 -9.87 -10.98
N ALA A 64 2.97 -9.98 -11.52
CA ALA A 64 3.20 -10.29 -12.93
C ALA A 64 2.66 -11.68 -13.32
N SER A 65 2.87 -12.70 -12.47
CA SER A 65 2.37 -14.06 -12.76
C SER A 65 0.85 -14.12 -12.79
N LEU A 66 0.16 -13.47 -11.84
CA LEU A 66 -1.30 -13.42 -11.81
C LEU A 66 -1.88 -12.72 -13.05
N TYR A 67 -1.20 -11.67 -13.53
CA TYR A 67 -1.61 -10.97 -14.74
C TYR A 67 -1.39 -11.82 -15.99
N SER A 68 -0.23 -12.48 -16.12
CA SER A 68 0.06 -13.35 -17.27
C SER A 68 -0.88 -14.56 -17.33
N ASP A 69 -1.18 -15.17 -16.17
CA ASP A 69 -2.09 -16.31 -16.09
C ASP A 69 -3.51 -15.91 -16.48
N ALA A 70 -3.97 -14.73 -16.04
CA ALA A 70 -5.28 -14.21 -16.42
C ALA A 70 -5.39 -13.96 -17.94
N ILE A 71 -4.35 -13.42 -18.58
CA ILE A 71 -4.32 -13.23 -20.05
C ILE A 71 -4.35 -14.58 -20.77
N LYS A 72 -3.58 -15.56 -20.28
CA LYS A 72 -3.50 -16.87 -20.92
C LYS A 72 -4.85 -17.60 -20.88
N CYS A 73 -5.53 -17.58 -19.74
CA CYS A 73 -6.86 -18.19 -19.61
C CYS A 73 -7.89 -17.60 -20.57
N ASP A 74 -7.86 -16.28 -20.80
CA ASP A 74 -8.75 -15.62 -21.77
C ASP A 74 -8.48 -16.11 -23.21
N SER A 75 -7.21 -16.33 -23.57
CA SER A 75 -6.87 -16.83 -24.91
C SER A 75 -7.33 -18.27 -25.17
N GLU A 76 -7.33 -19.12 -24.15
CA GLU A 76 -7.73 -20.53 -24.28
C GLU A 76 -9.26 -20.69 -24.39
N SER A 77 -10.05 -19.86 -23.68
CA SER A 77 -11.52 -19.89 -23.77
C SER A 77 -12.03 -19.48 -25.16
N ASP A 78 -11.44 -18.43 -25.75
CA ASP A 78 -11.88 -17.92 -27.06
C ASP A 78 -11.57 -18.91 -28.20
N THR A 79 -10.47 -19.66 -28.07
CA THR A 79 -10.06 -20.66 -29.06
C THR A 79 -10.99 -21.89 -29.04
N ALA A 80 -11.51 -22.26 -27.86
CA ALA A 80 -12.46 -23.36 -27.72
C ALA A 80 -13.85 -23.01 -28.29
N GLU A 81 -14.34 -21.77 -28.07
CA GLU A 81 -15.66 -21.33 -28.54
C GLU A 81 -15.71 -21.08 -30.06
N THR A 82 -14.61 -20.61 -30.66
CA THR A 82 -14.51 -20.34 -32.12
C THR A 82 -14.60 -21.60 -32.98
N SER A 83 -14.44 -22.80 -32.39
CA SER A 83 -14.57 -24.07 -33.11
C SER A 83 -16.01 -24.50 -33.42
N SER A 84 -17.04 -23.79 -32.90
CA SER A 84 -18.42 -24.29 -32.94
C SER A 84 -19.48 -23.46 -33.67
N HIS A 85 -19.39 -22.15 -33.92
CA HIS A 85 -20.31 -21.48 -34.87
C HIS A 85 -19.87 -20.08 -35.34
N SER A 86 -19.86 -19.91 -36.67
CA SER A 86 -20.03 -18.67 -37.49
C SER A 86 -19.24 -17.38 -37.20
N LYS A 87 -18.63 -16.89 -38.29
CA LYS A 87 -18.04 -15.56 -38.52
C LYS A 87 -18.91 -14.40 -37.99
N HIS A 88 -18.41 -13.65 -37.00
CA HIS A 88 -18.70 -12.22 -36.88
C HIS A 88 -17.61 -11.48 -36.06
N SER A 89 -17.11 -10.38 -36.62
CA SER A 89 -16.26 -9.32 -36.02
C SER A 89 -15.27 -9.72 -34.93
N VAL A 90 -14.02 -9.93 -35.33
CA VAL A 90 -12.84 -9.95 -34.45
C VAL A 90 -12.65 -8.54 -33.86
N GLU A 91 -13.23 -8.25 -32.70
CA GLU A 91 -12.63 -7.25 -31.83
C GLU A 91 -11.31 -7.84 -31.30
N PRO A 92 -10.21 -7.06 -31.27
CA PRO A 92 -8.93 -7.62 -30.89
C PRO A 92 -8.96 -8.01 -29.42
N ILE A 93 -8.72 -9.29 -29.11
CA ILE A 93 -8.58 -9.89 -27.76
C ILE A 93 -7.78 -9.01 -26.77
N PHE A 94 -6.84 -8.22 -27.29
CA PHE A 94 -6.07 -7.23 -26.53
C PHE A 94 -6.92 -6.12 -25.89
N SER A 95 -8.03 -5.72 -26.51
CA SER A 95 -8.92 -4.68 -25.98
C SER A 95 -9.60 -5.17 -24.70
N LEU A 96 -10.20 -6.37 -24.70
CA LEU A 96 -11.00 -6.88 -23.58
C LEU A 96 -10.17 -7.05 -22.29
N SER A 97 -9.00 -7.68 -22.39
CA SER A 97 -8.07 -7.80 -21.26
C SER A 97 -7.60 -6.43 -20.75
N SER A 98 -7.34 -5.48 -21.67
CA SER A 98 -6.98 -4.11 -21.32
C SER A 98 -8.10 -3.37 -20.58
N TRP A 99 -9.37 -3.56 -20.95
CA TRP A 99 -10.53 -2.98 -20.26
C TRP A 99 -10.71 -3.55 -18.84
N ARG A 100 -10.51 -4.85 -18.67
CA ARG A 100 -10.58 -5.51 -17.35
C ARG A 100 -9.47 -5.03 -16.43
N TRP A 101 -8.25 -4.92 -16.94
CA TRP A 101 -7.13 -4.32 -16.21
C TRP A 101 -7.41 -2.87 -15.87
N LEU A 102 -7.96 -2.08 -16.79
CA LEU A 102 -8.32 -0.68 -16.55
C LEU A 102 -9.38 -0.55 -15.45
N HIS A 103 -10.34 -1.47 -15.39
CA HIS A 103 -11.33 -1.51 -14.32
C HIS A 103 -10.70 -1.82 -12.96
N ALA A 104 -9.81 -2.82 -12.91
CA ALA A 104 -9.03 -3.12 -11.70
C ALA A 104 -8.15 -1.93 -11.26
N ALA A 105 -7.44 -1.31 -12.20
CA ALA A 105 -6.61 -0.12 -12.00
C ALA A 105 -7.43 1.05 -11.47
N LYS A 106 -8.62 1.29 -12.05
CA LYS A 106 -9.57 2.30 -11.58
C LYS A 106 -9.99 2.05 -10.13
N THR A 107 -10.34 0.82 -9.77
CA THR A 107 -10.74 0.47 -8.39
C THR A 107 -9.60 0.75 -7.39
N VAL A 108 -8.38 0.33 -7.72
CA VAL A 108 -7.19 0.61 -6.90
C VAL A 108 -6.94 2.11 -6.79
N PHE A 109 -7.04 2.84 -7.90
CA PHE A 109 -6.87 4.29 -7.93
C PHE A 109 -7.90 5.02 -7.06
N VAL A 110 -9.18 4.66 -7.14
CA VAL A 110 -10.26 5.23 -6.32
C VAL A 110 -9.94 5.09 -4.83
N ILE A 111 -9.50 3.91 -4.41
CA ILE A 111 -9.19 3.64 -2.99
C ILE A 111 -7.97 4.44 -2.52
N HIS A 112 -6.96 4.64 -3.37
CA HIS A 112 -5.81 5.49 -3.01
C HIS A 112 -6.19 6.98 -2.95
N ILE A 113 -7.05 7.48 -3.85
CA ILE A 113 -7.57 8.86 -3.76
C ILE A 113 -8.41 9.05 -2.50
N TRP A 114 -9.26 8.08 -2.16
CA TRP A 114 -9.98 8.07 -0.89
C TRP A 114 -9.03 8.12 0.32
N ALA A 115 -7.95 7.34 0.30
CA ALA A 115 -6.95 7.35 1.36
C ALA A 115 -6.28 8.74 1.53
N VAL A 116 -6.03 9.46 0.42
CA VAL A 116 -5.55 10.86 0.47
C VAL A 116 -6.59 11.77 1.15
N VAL A 117 -7.87 11.62 0.84
CA VAL A 117 -8.93 12.40 1.52
C VAL A 117 -8.96 12.09 3.01
N VAL A 118 -8.88 10.81 3.40
CA VAL A 118 -8.83 10.38 4.81
C VAL A 118 -7.61 10.95 5.54
N ALA A 119 -6.47 11.06 4.84
CA ALA A 119 -5.24 11.64 5.38
C ALA A 119 -5.37 13.14 5.70
N LEU A 120 -6.29 13.85 5.02
CA LEU A 120 -6.53 15.27 5.23
C LEU A 120 -7.64 15.55 6.25
N LEU A 121 -8.43 14.54 6.65
CA LEU A 121 -9.54 14.72 7.58
C LEU A 121 -9.13 15.23 8.97
N PRO A 122 -8.00 14.82 9.59
CA PRO A 122 -7.63 15.35 10.90
C PRO A 122 -7.47 16.86 10.92
N TYR A 123 -6.97 17.47 9.83
CA TYR A 123 -6.90 18.92 9.70
C TYR A 123 -8.27 19.60 9.83
N LEU A 124 -9.31 19.06 9.20
CA LEU A 124 -10.67 19.61 9.26
C LEU A 124 -11.29 19.43 10.65
N ILE A 125 -10.99 18.31 11.31
CA ILE A 125 -11.58 17.96 12.59
C ILE A 125 -10.93 18.73 13.74
N SER A 126 -9.61 18.91 13.71
CA SER A 126 -8.86 19.66 14.73
C SER A 126 -9.14 21.18 14.71
N GLN A 127 -9.76 21.71 13.64
CA GLN A 127 -10.22 23.11 13.61
C GLN A 127 -11.41 23.38 14.54
N ILE A 128 -12.15 22.34 14.96
CA ILE A 128 -13.36 22.49 15.77
C ILE A 128 -12.96 22.58 17.26
N PRO A 129 -13.08 23.75 17.92
CA PRO A 129 -12.63 23.90 19.30
C PRO A 129 -13.45 23.05 20.27
N SER A 130 -12.85 22.66 21.41
CA SER A 130 -13.50 22.00 22.56
C SER A 130 -14.12 20.60 22.33
N ARG A 131 -13.71 19.90 21.26
CA ARG A 131 -14.20 18.53 20.99
C ARG A 131 -13.46 17.49 21.82
N THR A 132 -14.19 16.53 22.40
CA THR A 132 -13.55 15.39 23.09
C THR A 132 -12.90 14.44 22.09
N PRO A 133 -11.78 13.76 22.42
CA PRO A 133 -11.10 12.83 21.52
C PRO A 133 -12.01 11.74 20.94
N THR A 134 -12.93 11.21 21.75
CA THR A 134 -13.89 10.19 21.31
C THR A 134 -14.86 10.71 20.25
N ARG A 135 -15.35 11.95 20.38
CA ARG A 135 -16.22 12.57 19.37
C ARG A 135 -15.44 12.90 18.09
N SER A 136 -14.19 13.29 18.25
CA SER A 136 -13.26 13.52 17.15
C SER A 136 -13.04 12.25 16.33
N LEU A 137 -12.74 11.14 17.00
CA LEU A 137 -12.61 9.83 16.37
C LEU A 137 -13.88 9.42 15.63
N LEU A 138 -15.04 9.53 16.27
CA LEU A 138 -16.32 9.17 15.66
C LEU A 138 -16.57 10.00 14.40
N SER A 139 -16.26 11.30 14.44
CA SER A 139 -16.38 12.15 13.26
C SER A 139 -15.42 11.74 12.14
N TRP A 140 -14.18 11.37 12.46
CA TRP A 140 -13.20 10.89 11.49
C TRP A 140 -13.65 9.58 10.83
N ILE A 141 -14.14 8.61 11.62
CA ILE A 141 -14.66 7.34 11.09
C ILE A 141 -15.86 7.59 10.19
N SER A 142 -16.85 8.35 10.66
CA SER A 142 -18.06 8.63 9.90
C SER A 142 -17.77 9.38 8.59
N LEU A 143 -16.89 10.38 8.61
CA LEU A 143 -16.46 11.09 7.40
C LEU A 143 -15.66 10.20 6.44
N SER A 144 -14.82 9.30 6.97
CA SER A 144 -14.06 8.34 6.16
C SER A 144 -14.99 7.36 5.43
N ILE A 145 -15.99 6.82 6.11
CA ILE A 145 -16.99 5.90 5.52
C ILE A 145 -17.86 6.65 4.51
N PHE A 146 -18.33 7.84 4.87
CA PHE A 146 -19.19 8.65 3.99
C PHE A 146 -18.44 9.05 2.71
N SER A 147 -17.18 9.47 2.82
CA SER A 147 -16.36 9.81 1.66
C SER A 147 -16.10 8.59 0.76
N LEU A 148 -15.81 7.42 1.32
CA LEU A 148 -15.68 6.16 0.56
C LEU A 148 -16.98 5.87 -0.23
N HIS A 149 -18.13 6.02 0.42
CA HIS A 149 -19.42 5.78 -0.21
C HIS A 149 -19.66 6.74 -1.38
N ILE A 150 -19.35 8.04 -1.21
CA ILE A 150 -19.42 9.02 -2.31
C ILE A 150 -18.50 8.62 -3.47
N PHE A 151 -17.27 8.21 -3.19
CA PHE A 151 -16.35 7.79 -4.24
C PHE A 151 -16.89 6.58 -5.02
N TYR A 152 -17.49 5.59 -4.34
CA TYR A 152 -18.11 4.46 -5.03
C TYR A 152 -19.38 4.79 -5.78
N THR A 153 -20.18 5.77 -5.35
CA THR A 153 -21.37 6.18 -6.12
C THR A 153 -21.00 7.02 -7.34
N VAL A 154 -20.02 7.92 -7.22
CA VAL A 154 -19.61 8.84 -8.29
C VAL A 154 -18.71 8.15 -9.32
N LEU A 155 -17.71 7.39 -8.88
CA LEU A 155 -16.80 6.68 -9.79
C LEU A 155 -17.31 5.28 -10.16
N GLY A 156 -18.47 4.86 -9.68
CA GLY A 156 -19.06 3.54 -9.95
C GLY A 156 -18.58 2.48 -8.95
N SER A 157 -19.48 1.57 -8.59
CA SER A 157 -19.18 0.59 -7.56
C SER A 157 -18.30 -0.53 -8.12
N PRO A 158 -17.38 -1.08 -7.31
CA PRO A 158 -16.55 -2.20 -7.75
C PRO A 158 -17.38 -3.47 -8.05
N PHE A 159 -18.67 -3.49 -7.68
CA PHE A 159 -19.57 -4.64 -7.85
C PHE A 159 -20.68 -4.42 -8.87
N SER A 160 -20.90 -3.20 -9.39
CA SER A 160 -22.09 -2.90 -10.21
C SER A 160 -22.08 -3.56 -11.59
N HIS A 161 -20.93 -4.03 -12.06
CA HIS A 161 -20.82 -4.72 -13.36
C HIS A 161 -20.77 -6.25 -13.24
N LEU A 162 -20.72 -6.78 -12.02
CA LEU A 162 -20.51 -8.20 -11.73
C LEU A 162 -21.80 -9.05 -11.80
N ALA A 163 -22.96 -8.41 -12.00
CA ALA A 163 -24.25 -9.08 -12.05
C ALA A 163 -24.62 -9.64 -13.43
N ALA A 164 -23.82 -9.38 -14.49
CA ALA A 164 -24.27 -9.59 -15.87
C ALA A 164 -23.71 -10.82 -16.60
N THR A 165 -22.64 -11.48 -16.15
CA THR A 165 -22.06 -12.60 -16.95
C THR A 165 -21.46 -13.72 -16.09
N HIS A 166 -21.96 -14.93 -16.33
CA HIS A 166 -21.73 -16.17 -15.58
C HIS A 166 -20.32 -16.81 -15.72
N SER A 167 -19.31 -16.10 -16.23
CA SER A 167 -18.01 -16.69 -16.59
C SER A 167 -16.81 -15.79 -16.24
N HIS A 168 -16.59 -15.47 -14.96
CA HIS A 168 -15.48 -14.59 -14.57
C HIS A 168 -14.69 -15.11 -13.35
N SER A 169 -14.15 -16.32 -13.48
CA SER A 169 -13.28 -16.94 -12.45
C SER A 169 -11.94 -16.22 -12.19
N HIS A 170 -11.52 -15.30 -13.07
CA HIS A 170 -10.19 -14.67 -13.04
C HIS A 170 -10.17 -13.15 -12.78
N GLU A 171 -11.31 -12.47 -12.60
CA GLU A 171 -11.31 -11.00 -12.39
C GLU A 171 -10.65 -10.57 -11.08
N TRP A 172 -10.88 -11.33 -10.01
CA TRP A 172 -10.22 -11.09 -8.72
C TRP A 172 -8.69 -11.23 -8.81
N ALA A 173 -8.17 -12.06 -9.73
CA ALA A 173 -6.73 -12.25 -9.93
C ALA A 173 -6.10 -11.03 -10.60
N ILE A 174 -6.79 -10.42 -11.58
CA ILE A 174 -6.37 -9.15 -12.19
C ILE A 174 -6.39 -8.03 -11.13
N LEU A 175 -7.47 -7.91 -10.35
CA LEU A 175 -7.54 -6.93 -9.26
C LEU A 175 -6.41 -7.12 -8.23
N LYS A 176 -6.13 -8.37 -7.87
CA LYS A 176 -5.01 -8.73 -6.99
C LYS A 176 -3.66 -8.34 -7.59
N SER A 177 -3.43 -8.56 -8.88
CA SER A 177 -2.17 -8.18 -9.54
C SER A 177 -1.89 -6.68 -9.44
N VAL A 178 -2.89 -5.85 -9.75
CA VAL A 178 -2.78 -4.38 -9.70
C VAL A 178 -2.59 -3.89 -8.27
N MET A 179 -3.33 -4.45 -7.32
CA MET A 179 -3.19 -4.13 -5.90
C MET A 179 -1.80 -4.46 -5.37
N ILE A 180 -1.27 -5.63 -5.69
CA ILE A 180 0.07 -6.06 -5.27
C ILE A 180 1.13 -5.12 -5.84
N ALA A 181 0.98 -4.68 -7.10
CA ALA A 181 1.87 -3.68 -7.70
C ALA A 181 1.78 -2.33 -6.98
N ALA A 182 0.57 -1.87 -6.64
CA ALA A 182 0.38 -0.63 -5.88
C ALA A 182 0.98 -0.72 -4.47
N ALA A 183 0.81 -1.85 -3.77
CA ALA A 183 1.41 -2.11 -2.46
C ALA A 183 2.94 -2.13 -2.53
N PHE A 184 3.52 -2.75 -3.57
CA PHE A 184 4.96 -2.72 -3.83
C PHE A 184 5.47 -1.29 -3.98
N ILE A 185 4.82 -0.48 -4.83
CA ILE A 185 5.19 0.92 -5.04
C ILE A 185 5.07 1.72 -3.74
N GLY A 186 3.97 1.53 -3.00
CA GLY A 186 3.74 2.20 -1.72
C GLY A 186 4.81 1.87 -0.68
N LEU A 187 5.18 0.59 -0.53
CA LEU A 187 6.25 0.16 0.37
C LEU A 187 7.63 0.66 -0.06
N ALA A 188 7.92 0.65 -1.37
CA ALA A 188 9.19 1.15 -1.92
C ALA A 188 9.34 2.67 -1.75
N LEU A 189 8.27 3.44 -1.96
CA LEU A 189 8.27 4.87 -1.67
C LEU A 189 8.41 5.13 -0.16
N MET A 190 7.71 4.34 0.65
CA MET A 190 7.79 4.47 2.10
C MET A 190 9.19 4.15 2.63
N SER A 191 9.94 3.21 2.03
CA SER A 191 11.28 2.86 2.50
C SER A 191 12.29 3.99 2.29
N VAL A 192 12.07 4.83 1.29
CA VAL A 192 12.85 6.07 1.07
C VAL A 192 12.48 7.14 2.11
N VAL A 193 11.20 7.26 2.46
CA VAL A 193 10.71 8.27 3.42
C VAL A 193 11.06 7.89 4.88
N ASN A 194 10.74 6.67 5.29
CA ASN A 194 11.04 6.13 6.61
C ASN A 194 11.20 4.61 6.52
N PHE A 195 12.47 4.20 6.42
CA PHE A 195 12.87 2.80 6.27
C PHE A 195 12.31 1.89 7.37
N ALA A 196 12.43 2.28 8.64
CA ALA A 196 11.99 1.44 9.76
C ALA A 196 10.48 1.16 9.73
N THR A 197 9.69 2.17 9.37
CA THR A 197 8.24 2.01 9.23
C THR A 197 7.90 1.13 8.04
N ALA A 198 8.60 1.31 6.91
CA ALA A 198 8.40 0.49 5.72
C ALA A 198 8.78 -0.97 5.94
N GLU A 199 9.87 -1.25 6.67
CA GLU A 199 10.33 -2.62 6.97
C GLU A 199 9.35 -3.35 7.89
N ILE A 200 8.98 -2.73 9.02
CA ILE A 200 7.97 -3.30 9.94
C ILE A 200 6.64 -3.46 9.21
N GLY A 201 6.26 -2.47 8.42
CA GLY A 201 5.06 -2.50 7.59
C GLY A 201 5.05 -3.64 6.58
N ALA A 202 6.15 -3.82 5.85
CA ALA A 202 6.31 -4.88 4.86
C ALA A 202 6.24 -6.28 5.49
N LEU A 203 6.73 -6.45 6.73
CA LEU A 203 6.69 -7.73 7.45
C LEU A 203 5.25 -8.26 7.60
N PHE A 204 4.27 -7.38 7.76
CA PHE A 204 2.86 -7.76 7.91
C PHE A 204 2.06 -7.59 6.61
N SER A 205 2.33 -6.55 5.82
CA SER A 205 1.61 -6.25 4.59
C SER A 205 1.93 -7.24 3.48
N VAL A 206 3.21 -7.63 3.31
CA VAL A 206 3.61 -8.56 2.23
C VAL A 206 2.91 -9.92 2.37
N PRO A 207 2.93 -10.60 3.54
CA PRO A 207 2.19 -11.84 3.70
C PRO A 207 0.70 -11.70 3.41
N LEU A 208 0.05 -10.62 3.88
CA LEU A 208 -1.37 -10.40 3.60
C LEU A 208 -1.64 -10.28 2.10
N CYS A 209 -0.89 -9.45 1.38
CA CYS A 209 -1.05 -9.25 -0.06
C CYS A 209 -0.91 -10.57 -0.85
N LEU A 210 0.06 -11.40 -0.46
CA LEU A 210 0.31 -12.68 -1.13
C LEU A 210 -0.76 -13.71 -0.80
N MET A 211 -1.21 -13.78 0.45
CA MET A 211 -2.17 -14.78 0.93
C MET A 211 -3.63 -14.42 0.65
N ALA A 212 -3.94 -13.14 0.36
CA ALA A 212 -5.28 -12.67 0.03
C ALA A 212 -5.88 -13.49 -1.11
N HIS A 213 -6.98 -14.18 -0.83
CA HIS A 213 -7.65 -15.07 -1.76
C HIS A 213 -9.16 -15.12 -1.43
N PRO A 214 -10.06 -15.18 -2.43
CA PRO A 214 -11.50 -15.12 -2.17
C PRO A 214 -11.96 -16.23 -1.22
N LEU A 215 -12.60 -15.82 -0.11
CA LEU A 215 -13.00 -16.73 0.96
C LEU A 215 -14.00 -17.79 0.47
N LYS A 216 -14.90 -17.41 -0.45
CA LYS A 216 -15.91 -18.31 -1.00
C LYS A 216 -15.30 -19.49 -1.77
N LEU A 217 -14.18 -19.28 -2.46
CA LEU A 217 -13.42 -20.33 -3.15
C LEU A 217 -12.73 -21.26 -2.15
N ASP A 218 -12.10 -20.70 -1.11
CA ASP A 218 -11.44 -21.49 -0.08
C ASP A 218 -12.46 -22.34 0.70
N ILE A 219 -13.62 -21.78 1.08
CA ILE A 219 -14.70 -22.51 1.76
C ILE A 219 -15.21 -23.67 0.89
N ARG A 220 -15.26 -23.51 -0.44
CA ARG A 220 -15.73 -24.55 -1.37
C ARG A 220 -14.79 -25.75 -1.44
N THR A 221 -13.49 -25.53 -1.37
CA THR A 221 -12.48 -26.62 -1.45
C THR A 221 -12.37 -27.45 -0.17
N ARG A 222 -12.81 -26.92 0.99
CA ARG A 222 -12.85 -27.60 2.32
C ARG A 222 -11.54 -28.31 2.74
N GLY A 223 -10.38 -27.90 2.23
CA GLY A 223 -9.09 -28.51 2.58
C GLY A 223 -8.42 -27.86 3.80
N ILE A 224 -7.57 -28.60 4.51
CA ILE A 224 -6.76 -28.09 5.66
C ILE A 224 -5.93 -26.86 5.25
N LYS A 225 -5.36 -26.87 4.04
CA LYS A 225 -4.59 -25.73 3.49
C LYS A 225 -5.46 -24.49 3.28
N SER A 226 -6.70 -24.67 2.86
CA SER A 226 -7.68 -23.58 2.69
C SER A 226 -8.08 -23.01 4.05
N LEU A 227 -8.36 -23.88 5.04
CA LEU A 227 -8.68 -23.44 6.39
C LEU A 227 -7.53 -22.64 7.01
N ALA A 228 -6.29 -23.13 6.89
CA ALA A 228 -5.11 -22.42 7.37
C ALA A 228 -4.95 -21.04 6.71
N ARG A 229 -5.20 -20.94 5.38
CA ARG A 229 -5.17 -19.67 4.65
C ARG A 229 -6.26 -18.71 5.13
N ILE A 230 -7.50 -19.19 5.31
CA ILE A 230 -8.60 -18.38 5.83
C ILE A 230 -8.24 -17.82 7.21
N THR A 231 -7.80 -18.68 8.13
CA THR A 231 -7.40 -18.25 9.49
C THR A 231 -6.28 -17.22 9.42
N CYS A 232 -5.26 -17.45 8.60
CA CYS A 232 -4.13 -16.55 8.46
C CYS A 232 -4.55 -15.19 7.86
N ASN A 233 -5.38 -15.19 6.81
CA ASN A 233 -5.92 -13.97 6.21
C ASN A 233 -6.77 -13.18 7.21
N MET A 234 -7.56 -13.84 8.05
CA MET A 234 -8.35 -13.17 9.10
C MET A 234 -7.45 -12.55 10.18
N VAL A 235 -6.42 -13.27 10.63
CA VAL A 235 -5.46 -12.78 11.62
C VAL A 235 -4.70 -11.57 11.06
N PHE A 236 -4.15 -11.67 9.85
CA PHE A 236 -3.46 -10.55 9.23
C PHE A 236 -4.40 -9.38 8.94
N ALA A 237 -5.61 -9.60 8.43
CA ALA A 237 -6.58 -8.53 8.24
C ALA A 237 -6.91 -7.82 9.57
N LEU A 238 -7.00 -8.55 10.67
CA LEU A 238 -7.28 -7.97 11.98
C LEU A 238 -6.09 -7.17 12.54
N ILE A 239 -4.87 -7.71 12.41
CA ILE A 239 -3.62 -7.04 12.85
C ILE A 239 -3.33 -5.80 12.00
N LEU A 240 -3.57 -5.87 10.69
CA LEU A 240 -3.20 -4.81 9.75
C LEU A 240 -4.18 -3.62 9.77
N PHE A 241 -5.34 -3.78 10.41
CA PHE A 241 -6.28 -2.67 10.65
C PHE A 241 -5.71 -1.67 11.68
N PRO A 242 -5.48 -0.39 11.30
CA PRO A 242 -4.70 0.54 12.13
C PRO A 242 -5.18 0.72 13.58
N PRO A 243 -6.48 0.88 13.88
CA PRO A 243 -6.96 0.98 15.26
C PRO A 243 -6.66 -0.26 16.10
N ILE A 244 -6.83 -1.46 15.53
CA ILE A 244 -6.57 -2.70 16.27
C ILE A 244 -5.08 -2.87 16.50
N SER A 245 -4.24 -2.58 15.50
CA SER A 245 -2.79 -2.61 15.65
C SER A 245 -2.32 -1.72 16.80
N PHE A 246 -2.89 -0.51 16.92
CA PHE A 246 -2.57 0.43 17.99
C PHE A 246 -2.96 -0.12 19.37
N PHE A 247 -4.17 -0.63 19.53
CA PHE A 247 -4.62 -1.15 20.82
C PHE A 247 -3.87 -2.43 21.22
N LEU A 248 -3.47 -3.25 20.25
CA LEU A 248 -2.67 -4.45 20.49
C LEU A 248 -1.27 -4.06 20.99
N VAL A 249 -0.59 -3.14 20.30
CA VAL A 249 0.72 -2.62 20.71
C VAL A 249 0.63 -1.95 22.09
N LYS A 250 -0.37 -1.07 22.28
CA LYS A 250 -0.58 -0.40 23.58
C LYS A 250 -0.82 -1.39 24.71
N GLY A 251 -1.66 -2.39 24.48
CA GLY A 251 -1.95 -3.44 25.46
C GLY A 251 -0.74 -4.30 25.81
N LEU A 252 0.14 -4.57 24.84
CA LEU A 252 1.37 -5.34 25.07
C LEU A 252 2.41 -4.56 25.89
N PHE A 253 2.56 -3.25 25.69
CA PHE A 253 3.59 -2.45 26.37
C PHE A 253 3.10 -1.79 27.67
N GLU A 254 1.88 -1.27 27.70
CA GLU A 254 1.34 -0.50 28.84
C GLU A 254 0.28 -1.27 29.63
N GLY A 255 -0.15 -2.44 29.14
CA GLY A 255 -1.24 -3.22 29.72
C GLY A 255 -2.63 -2.82 29.19
N PHE A 256 -3.62 -3.68 29.44
CA PHE A 256 -5.00 -3.48 28.96
C PHE A 256 -5.89 -2.68 29.92
N GLY A 257 -5.41 -2.35 31.12
CA GLY A 257 -6.14 -1.58 32.11
C GLY A 257 -6.18 -0.10 31.74
N GLY A 258 -7.37 0.45 31.45
CA GLY A 258 -7.54 1.88 31.15
C GLY A 258 -7.58 2.24 29.66
N ILE A 259 -7.81 1.27 28.76
CA ILE A 259 -7.96 1.55 27.33
C ILE A 259 -9.27 2.31 27.07
N ASN A 260 -9.15 3.62 26.83
CA ASN A 260 -10.19 4.45 26.21
C ASN A 260 -10.02 4.51 24.69
N ILE A 261 -11.13 4.39 23.96
CA ILE A 261 -11.22 4.55 22.50
C ILE A 261 -10.61 5.90 22.03
N GLY A 262 -10.75 6.96 22.83
CA GLY A 262 -10.19 8.28 22.54
C GLY A 262 -8.66 8.33 22.47
N HIS A 263 -7.94 7.34 23.04
CA HIS A 263 -6.48 7.31 22.95
C HIS A 263 -5.97 7.11 21.53
N PHE A 264 -6.71 6.37 20.71
CA PHE A 264 -6.34 6.20 19.30
C PHE A 264 -6.38 7.55 18.57
N TRP A 265 -7.39 8.38 18.84
CA TRP A 265 -7.44 9.73 18.27
C TRP A 265 -6.28 10.59 18.71
N ASN A 266 -5.96 10.63 20.01
CA ASN A 266 -4.83 11.41 20.51
C ASN A 266 -3.52 10.98 19.85
N TRP A 267 -3.35 9.67 19.61
CA TRP A 267 -2.20 9.15 18.89
C TRP A 267 -2.17 9.59 17.43
N VAL A 268 -3.30 9.45 16.71
CA VAL A 268 -3.42 9.90 15.31
C VAL A 268 -3.18 11.41 15.18
N GLU A 269 -3.79 12.21 16.06
CA GLU A 269 -3.63 13.66 16.11
C GLU A 269 -2.18 14.06 16.41
N SER A 270 -1.51 13.37 17.34
CA SER A 270 -0.08 13.57 17.57
C SER A 270 0.74 13.23 16.32
N LEU A 271 0.52 12.07 15.69
CA LEU A 271 1.25 11.72 14.48
C LEU A 271 1.04 12.73 13.35
N TRP A 272 -0.16 13.29 13.21
CA TRP A 272 -0.48 14.32 12.25
C TRP A 272 0.19 15.67 12.58
N LEU A 273 0.03 16.17 13.81
CA LEU A 273 0.59 17.45 14.26
C LEU A 273 2.12 17.48 14.14
N TRP A 274 2.77 16.36 14.42
CA TRP A 274 4.22 16.21 14.29
C TRP A 274 4.68 15.87 12.88
N SER A 275 3.76 15.84 11.89
CA SER A 275 4.05 15.49 10.49
C SER A 275 4.84 14.18 10.37
N SER A 276 4.48 13.18 11.18
CA SER A 276 5.20 11.92 11.25
C SER A 276 5.02 11.11 9.98
N ALA A 277 6.13 10.57 9.45
CA ALA A 277 6.10 9.63 8.34
C ALA A 277 5.25 8.37 8.63
N THR A 278 5.14 7.95 9.90
CA THR A 278 4.28 6.83 10.28
C THR A 278 2.80 7.09 9.99
N TYR A 279 2.35 8.35 10.09
CA TYR A 279 0.99 8.73 9.72
C TYR A 279 0.73 8.48 8.23
N LEU A 280 1.66 8.94 7.38
CA LEU A 280 1.60 8.74 5.94
C LEU A 280 1.57 7.25 5.58
N TYR A 281 2.41 6.43 6.22
CA TYR A 281 2.36 4.98 6.04
C TYR A 281 0.98 4.39 6.39
N LEU A 282 0.47 4.70 7.59
CA LEU A 282 -0.78 4.12 8.09
C LEU A 282 -1.97 4.47 7.22
N VAL A 283 -2.04 5.70 6.72
CA VAL A 283 -3.21 6.16 5.97
C VAL A 283 -3.05 5.99 4.47
N LEU A 284 -1.87 6.20 3.88
CA LEU A 284 -1.68 6.18 2.42
C LEU A 284 -1.18 4.84 1.87
N VAL A 285 -0.61 3.96 2.70
CA VAL A 285 -0.09 2.66 2.26
C VAL A 285 -0.88 1.53 2.90
N GLN A 286 -0.89 1.49 4.24
CA GLN A 286 -1.51 0.42 5.01
C GLN A 286 -3.03 0.36 4.85
N LEU A 287 -3.74 1.47 5.08
CA LEU A 287 -5.20 1.53 5.01
C LEU A 287 -5.76 1.16 3.62
N PRO A 288 -5.30 1.74 2.50
CA PRO A 288 -5.79 1.36 1.18
C PRO A 288 -5.45 -0.10 0.85
N CYS A 289 -4.25 -0.57 1.20
CA CYS A 289 -3.86 -1.97 1.03
C CYS A 289 -4.80 -2.92 1.80
N TRP A 290 -5.15 -2.56 3.04
CA TRP A 290 -6.09 -3.30 3.86
C TRP A 290 -7.48 -3.35 3.23
N VAL A 291 -8.04 -2.20 2.83
CA VAL A 291 -9.35 -2.13 2.17
C VAL A 291 -9.37 -2.97 0.90
N LEU A 292 -8.34 -2.86 0.07
CA LEU A 292 -8.17 -3.62 -1.15
C LEU A 292 -8.09 -5.14 -0.89
N CYS A 293 -7.34 -5.58 0.13
CA CYS A 293 -7.30 -6.98 0.52
C CYS A 293 -8.69 -7.50 0.95
N ILE A 294 -9.46 -6.68 1.70
CA ILE A 294 -10.84 -7.00 2.06
C ILE A 294 -11.73 -7.15 0.81
N HIS A 295 -11.53 -6.31 -0.22
CA HIS A 295 -12.23 -6.45 -1.50
C HIS A 295 -11.95 -7.79 -2.20
N ILE A 296 -10.71 -8.30 -2.17
CA ILE A 296 -10.41 -9.64 -2.70
C ILE A 296 -11.06 -10.72 -1.84
N LEU A 297 -10.91 -10.63 -0.50
CA LEU A 297 -11.40 -11.65 0.42
C LEU A 297 -12.92 -11.85 0.28
N LEU A 298 -13.65 -10.74 0.09
CA LEU A 298 -15.10 -10.70 -0.06
C LEU A 298 -15.58 -10.76 -1.52
N HIS A 299 -14.69 -11.07 -2.48
CA HIS A 299 -15.05 -11.10 -3.88
C HIS A 299 -16.18 -12.12 -4.16
N PRO A 300 -17.25 -11.76 -4.91
CA PRO A 300 -18.32 -12.67 -5.28
C PRO A 300 -17.78 -13.58 -6.39
N CYS A 301 -17.30 -14.76 -6.02
CA CYS A 301 -16.91 -15.83 -6.95
C CYS A 301 -18.00 -16.90 -7.08
#